data_AF-A0A7V9T4U6-F1
#
_entry.id   AF-A0A7V9T4U6-F1
#
_cell.length_a   1.000
_cell.length_b   1.000
_cell.length_c   1.000
_cell.angle_alpha   90.00
_cell.angle_beta   90.00
_cell.angle_gamma   90.00
#
_symmetry.space_group_name_H-M   'P 1'
#
loop_
_entity.id
_entity.type
_entity.pdbx_description
1 polymer ?
#
loop_
_entity_poly.entity_id
_entity_poly.type
_entity_poly.pdbx_seq_one_letter_code
_entity_poly.pdbx_strand_id
1 'polypeptide(L)'
;MARSFSPSQGKVQVEDLFLIALAKQGDELALERIVRRYHGFVRLKASSYFLTGGDSDDLLQEGLVGLYKAVRDFRSDRESSFRNFAELCITRQIITAVKTATRNKHTPLNGYISFSHTPAGAGDGEPTLEEVIAGPAVHDPVRQVISSEELRSLVDCLSSALSELESRVLSLYLDGRSYEEIGGRLGCEAKTVDNALQRVKRKVGVHLATRAA
;
A
#
# COMPACT_ATOMS: atom_id res chain seq x y z
N MET A 1 -12.82 60.42 -39.26
CA MET A 1 -12.38 59.47 -38.21
C MET A 1 -11.56 58.37 -38.87
N ALA A 2 -10.25 58.40 -38.68
CA ALA A 2 -9.28 57.54 -39.36
C ALA A 2 -9.31 56.11 -38.79
N ARG A 3 -9.32 55.12 -39.68
CA ARG A 3 -9.18 53.69 -39.36
C ARG A 3 -7.71 53.42 -39.00
N SER A 4 -7.43 53.12 -37.74
CA SER A 4 -6.14 52.60 -37.29
C SER A 4 -6.07 51.09 -37.57
N PHE A 5 -5.56 50.72 -38.74
CA PHE A 5 -5.20 49.34 -39.06
C PHE A 5 -3.87 49.03 -38.35
N SER A 6 -3.92 48.29 -37.25
CA SER A 6 -2.71 47.75 -36.63
C SER A 6 -2.21 46.57 -37.47
N PRO A 7 -0.93 46.54 -37.88
CA PRO A 7 -0.40 45.44 -38.68
C PRO A 7 -0.34 44.17 -37.82
N SER A 8 -0.93 43.09 -38.31
CA SER A 8 -0.78 41.76 -37.73
C SER A 8 0.69 41.34 -37.84
N GLN A 9 1.39 41.30 -36.70
CA GLN A 9 2.72 40.72 -36.65
C GLN A 9 2.61 39.20 -36.82
N GLY A 10 2.65 38.75 -38.07
CA GLY A 10 2.85 37.35 -38.42
C GLY A 10 4.22 36.91 -37.93
N LYS A 11 4.29 36.31 -36.74
CA LYS A 11 5.51 35.62 -36.28
C LYS A 11 5.87 34.58 -37.33
N VAL A 12 7.02 34.73 -37.97
CA VAL A 12 7.62 33.71 -38.84
C VAL A 12 7.71 32.41 -38.03
N GLN A 13 6.89 31.43 -38.40
CA GLN A 13 6.87 30.13 -37.74
C GLN A 13 7.98 29.29 -38.34
N VAL A 14 9.07 29.14 -37.58
CA VAL A 14 10.13 28.18 -37.90
C VAL A 14 9.55 26.77 -37.87
N GLU A 15 9.85 25.96 -38.89
CA GLU A 15 9.36 24.59 -39.01
C GLU A 15 9.82 23.72 -37.84
N ASP A 16 8.98 22.75 -37.45
CA ASP A 16 9.27 21.83 -36.36
C ASP A 16 10.56 21.04 -36.60
N LEU A 17 10.81 20.59 -37.84
CA LEU A 17 11.99 19.80 -38.20
C LEU A 17 13.30 20.54 -37.89
N PHE A 18 13.35 21.83 -38.19
CA PHE A 18 14.54 22.65 -37.92
C PHE A 18 14.77 22.83 -36.42
N LEU A 19 13.71 23.13 -35.66
CA LEU A 19 13.81 23.26 -34.20
C LEU A 19 14.20 21.94 -33.53
N ILE A 20 13.71 20.80 -34.04
CA ILE A 20 14.09 19.48 -33.52
C ILE A 20 15.57 19.19 -33.80
N ALA A 21 16.07 19.54 -34.99
CA ALA A 21 17.48 19.36 -35.32
C ALA A 21 18.38 20.17 -34.39
N LEU A 22 18.03 21.43 -34.10
CA LEU A 22 18.75 22.26 -33.13
C LEU A 22 18.64 21.72 -31.71
N ALA A 23 17.44 21.33 -31.27
CA ALA A 23 17.22 20.76 -29.94
C ALA A 23 18.05 19.49 -29.71
N LYS A 24 18.23 18.65 -30.74
CA LYS A 24 19.11 17.48 -30.70
C LYS A 24 20.60 17.82 -30.59
N GLN A 25 21.01 19.01 -31.03
CA GLN A 25 22.37 19.52 -30.86
C GLN A 25 22.60 20.18 -29.50
N GLY A 26 21.58 20.22 -28.62
CA GLY A 26 21.65 20.80 -27.29
C GLY A 26 21.14 22.25 -27.20
N ASP A 27 20.49 22.78 -28.24
CA ASP A 27 19.86 24.10 -28.18
C ASP A 27 18.59 24.06 -27.29
N GLU A 28 18.73 24.56 -26.07
CA GLU A 28 17.64 24.62 -25.09
C GLU A 28 16.50 25.54 -25.53
N LEU A 29 16.79 26.63 -26.25
CA LEU A 29 15.76 27.56 -26.75
C LEU A 29 14.91 26.91 -27.83
N ALA A 30 15.53 26.08 -28.69
CA ALA A 30 14.83 25.31 -29.69
C ALA A 30 13.89 24.27 -29.05
N LEU A 31 14.37 23.57 -28.01
CA LEU A 31 13.56 22.62 -27.24
C LEU A 31 12.39 23.33 -26.55
N GLU A 32 12.65 24.44 -25.85
CA GLU A 32 11.62 25.22 -25.17
C GLU A 32 10.53 25.67 -26.15
N ARG A 33 10.93 26.08 -27.36
CA ARG A 33 9.98 26.53 -28.39
C ARG A 33 9.08 25.40 -28.88
N ILE A 34 9.62 24.18 -29.04
CA ILE A 34 8.82 22.98 -29.35
C ILE A 34 7.88 22.66 -28.18
N VAL A 35 8.38 22.65 -26.95
CA VAL A 35 7.56 22.37 -25.76
C VAL A 35 6.40 23.35 -25.66
N ARG A 36 6.64 24.66 -25.77
CA ARG A 36 5.59 25.68 -25.76
C ARG A 36 4.58 25.50 -26.89
N ARG A 37 5.04 25.16 -28.11
CA ARG A 37 4.19 24.93 -29.29
C ARG A 37 3.26 23.73 -29.10
N TYR A 38 3.76 22.65 -28.51
CA TYR A 38 3.02 21.40 -28.32
C TYR A 38 2.31 21.31 -26.96
N HIS A 39 2.52 22.27 -26.05
CA HIS A 39 1.93 22.25 -24.71
C HIS A 39 0.41 22.07 -24.73
N GLY A 40 -0.31 22.81 -25.60
CA GLY A 40 -1.77 22.67 -25.74
C GLY A 40 -2.19 21.27 -26.23
N PHE A 41 -1.39 20.67 -27.11
CA PHE A 41 -1.61 19.31 -27.60
C PHE A 41 -1.39 18.26 -26.50
N VAL A 42 -0.32 18.41 -25.71
CA VAL A 42 -0.07 17.55 -24.54
C VAL A 42 -1.21 17.65 -23.53
N ARG A 43 -1.64 18.88 -23.20
CA ARG A 43 -2.76 19.13 -22.29
C ARG A 43 -4.05 18.47 -22.77
N LEU A 44 -4.36 18.58 -24.06
CA LEU A 44 -5.52 17.90 -24.66
C LEU A 44 -5.43 16.38 -24.48
N LYS A 45 -4.28 15.78 -24.76
CA LYS A 45 -4.09 14.32 -24.61
C LYS A 45 -4.16 13.87 -23.15
N ALA A 46 -3.54 14.61 -22.23
CA ALA A 46 -3.58 14.34 -20.80
C ALA A 46 -5.00 14.43 -20.22
N SER A 47 -5.80 15.39 -20.67
CA SER A 47 -7.18 15.60 -20.20
C SER A 47 -8.12 14.42 -20.44
N SER A 48 -7.77 13.49 -21.34
CA SER A 48 -8.54 12.28 -21.63
C SER A 48 -8.28 11.14 -20.64
N TYR A 49 -7.39 11.33 -19.66
CA TYR A 49 -6.99 10.34 -18.68
C TYR A 49 -7.19 10.87 -17.26
N PHE A 50 -7.35 9.95 -16.31
CA PHE A 50 -7.52 10.26 -14.90
C PHE A 50 -6.48 9.51 -14.07
N LEU A 51 -5.84 10.19 -13.12
CA LEU A 51 -4.86 9.63 -12.21
C LEU A 51 -5.49 9.50 -10.82
N THR A 52 -5.77 8.27 -10.40
CA THR A 52 -6.33 8.01 -9.07
C THR A 52 -5.32 8.43 -7.99
N GLY A 53 -5.70 9.39 -7.14
CA GLY A 53 -4.85 9.88 -6.06
C GLY A 53 -3.75 10.87 -6.50
N GLY A 54 -3.82 11.41 -7.72
CA GLY A 54 -2.90 12.44 -8.21
C GLY A 54 -3.62 13.59 -8.92
N ASP A 55 -2.87 14.60 -9.36
CA ASP A 55 -3.39 15.77 -10.04
C ASP A 55 -3.42 15.57 -11.57
N SER A 56 -4.36 16.24 -12.23
CA SER A 56 -4.34 16.46 -13.68
C SER A 56 -3.03 17.09 -14.19
N ASP A 57 -2.38 17.91 -13.36
CA ASP A 57 -1.08 18.49 -13.68
C ASP A 57 0.05 17.44 -13.71
N ASP A 58 -0.05 16.36 -12.95
CA ASP A 58 0.93 15.26 -12.99
C ASP A 58 0.88 14.54 -14.35
N LEU A 59 -0.33 14.30 -14.88
CA LEU A 59 -0.50 13.70 -16.20
C LEU A 59 -0.01 14.63 -17.32
N LEU A 60 -0.17 15.95 -17.15
CA LEU A 60 0.40 16.92 -18.08
C LEU A 60 1.93 16.84 -18.07
N GLN A 61 2.57 16.75 -16.91
CA GLN A 61 4.03 16.61 -16.80
C GLN A 61 4.53 15.30 -17.43
N GLU A 62 3.86 14.18 -17.16
CA GLU A 62 4.17 12.90 -17.81
C GLU A 62 4.01 13.01 -19.33
N GLY A 63 2.98 13.70 -19.81
CA GLY A 63 2.83 14.00 -21.23
C GLY A 63 4.00 14.82 -21.79
N LEU A 64 4.49 15.83 -21.06
CA LEU A 64 5.63 16.66 -21.45
C LEU A 64 6.93 15.83 -21.50
N VAL A 65 7.12 14.89 -20.57
CA VAL A 65 8.22 13.90 -20.63
C VAL A 65 8.11 13.04 -21.89
N GLY A 66 6.90 12.63 -22.28
CA GLY A 66 6.66 11.92 -23.53
C GLY A 66 7.04 12.75 -24.77
N LEU A 67 6.69 14.04 -24.78
CA LEU A 67 7.08 14.98 -25.84
C LEU A 67 8.60 15.16 -25.90
N TYR A 68 9.28 15.30 -24.76
CA TYR A 68 10.74 15.41 -24.71
C TYR A 68 11.42 14.18 -25.33
N LYS A 69 10.95 12.97 -24.99
CA LYS A 69 11.42 11.73 -25.62
C LYS A 69 11.16 11.72 -27.12
N ALA A 70 10.02 12.24 -27.57
CA ALA A 70 9.71 12.37 -28.99
C ALA A 70 10.71 13.28 -29.71
N VAL A 71 11.04 14.45 -29.14
CA VAL A 71 12.04 15.37 -29.72
C VAL A 71 13.40 14.68 -29.85
N ARG A 72 13.84 13.98 -28.79
CA ARG A 72 15.13 13.26 -28.77
C ARG A 72 15.17 12.13 -29.80
N ASP A 73 14.12 11.32 -29.88
CA ASP A 73 14.12 10.05 -30.62
C ASP A 73 13.55 10.15 -32.05
N PHE A 74 12.94 11.28 -32.42
CA PHE A 74 12.35 11.45 -33.75
C PHE A 74 13.39 11.31 -34.86
N ARG A 75 13.05 10.60 -35.94
CA ARG A 75 13.90 10.50 -37.13
C ARG A 75 13.16 11.04 -38.35
N SER A 76 13.77 12.01 -39.02
CA SER A 76 13.22 12.69 -40.20
C SER A 76 13.27 11.85 -41.48
N ASP A 77 13.98 10.72 -41.47
CA ASP A 77 14.10 9.81 -42.60
C ASP A 77 12.93 8.81 -42.71
N ARG A 78 11.96 8.88 -41.79
CA ARG A 78 10.76 8.02 -41.80
C ARG A 78 9.54 8.79 -42.31
N GLU A 79 8.56 8.07 -42.85
CA GLU A 79 7.33 8.65 -43.45
C GLU A 79 6.36 9.29 -42.43
N SER A 80 6.62 9.17 -41.12
CA SER A 80 5.73 9.69 -40.08
C SER A 80 6.05 11.15 -39.76
N SER A 81 5.03 12.01 -39.75
CA SER A 81 5.18 13.38 -39.28
C SER A 81 5.60 13.42 -37.80
N PHE A 82 6.37 14.44 -37.41
CA PHE A 82 6.75 14.61 -36.01
C PHE A 82 5.53 14.66 -35.09
N ARG A 83 4.45 15.31 -35.52
CA ARG A 83 3.20 15.39 -34.75
C ARG A 83 2.65 14.00 -34.40
N ASN A 84 2.60 13.08 -35.37
CA ASN A 84 2.09 11.72 -35.14
C ASN A 84 3.02 10.92 -34.22
N PHE A 85 4.34 11.09 -34.37
CA PHE A 85 5.31 10.44 -33.49
C PHE A 85 5.24 10.99 -32.05
N ALA A 86 5.13 12.31 -31.90
CA ALA A 86 4.95 12.97 -30.62
C ALA A 86 3.68 12.49 -29.93
N GLU A 87 2.54 12.41 -30.65
CA GLU A 87 1.30 11.86 -30.13
C GLU A 87 1.49 10.47 -29.53
N LEU A 88 2.14 9.57 -30.27
CA LEU A 88 2.41 8.22 -29.83
C LEU A 88 3.22 8.20 -28.52
N CYS A 89 4.30 8.99 -28.44
CA CYS A 89 5.16 9.06 -27.27
C CYS A 89 4.45 9.67 -26.05
N ILE A 90 3.71 10.77 -26.25
CA ILE A 90 2.93 11.45 -25.22
C ILE A 90 1.90 10.48 -24.63
N THR A 91 1.08 9.87 -25.48
CA THR A 91 0.02 8.95 -25.04
C THR A 91 0.60 7.73 -24.31
N ARG A 92 1.71 7.15 -24.80
CA ARG A 92 2.37 6.02 -24.12
C ARG A 92 2.89 6.40 -22.75
N GLN A 93 3.47 7.60 -22.59
CA GLN A 93 4.01 8.04 -21.32
C GLN A 93 2.88 8.25 -20.29
N ILE A 94 1.79 8.91 -20.70
CA ILE A 94 0.59 9.11 -19.87
C ILE A 94 -0.01 7.76 -19.43
N ILE A 95 -0.20 6.82 -20.36
CA ILE A 95 -0.74 5.49 -20.05
C ILE A 95 0.16 4.74 -19.07
N THR A 96 1.49 4.84 -19.25
CA THR A 96 2.46 4.22 -18.32
C THR A 96 2.33 4.78 -16.91
N ALA A 97 2.19 6.10 -16.77
CA ALA A 97 2.00 6.75 -15.48
C ALA A 97 0.70 6.28 -14.80
N VAL A 98 -0.42 6.28 -15.51
CA VAL A 98 -1.72 5.79 -15.01
C VAL A 98 -1.63 4.33 -14.58
N LYS A 99 -1.03 3.45 -15.41
CA LYS A 99 -0.85 2.04 -15.08
C LYS A 99 0.05 1.82 -13.86
N THR A 100 1.04 2.69 -13.66
CA THR A 100 1.97 2.60 -12.53
C THR A 100 1.26 2.98 -11.23
N ALA A 101 0.49 4.08 -11.24
CA ALA A 101 -0.29 4.52 -10.08
C ALA A 101 -1.41 3.54 -9.69
N THR A 102 -2.01 2.87 -10.67
CA THR A 102 -3.08 1.89 -10.45
C THR A 102 -2.58 0.46 -10.20
N ARG A 103 -1.26 0.24 -10.11
CA ARG A 103 -0.69 -1.10 -9.91
C ARG A 103 -0.87 -1.58 -8.47
N ASN A 104 -1.54 -2.72 -8.32
CA ASN A 104 -1.98 -3.39 -7.08
C ASN A 104 -0.90 -3.76 -6.02
N LYS A 105 0.32 -3.22 -6.08
CA LYS A 105 1.27 -3.27 -4.93
C LYS A 105 0.96 -2.20 -3.88
N HIS A 106 0.12 -1.20 -4.22
CA HIS A 106 -0.27 -0.09 -3.35
C HIS A 106 -1.76 -0.08 -2.95
N THR A 107 -2.52 -1.14 -3.27
CA THR A 107 -3.94 -1.27 -2.85
C THR A 107 -4.15 -1.09 -1.34
N PRO A 108 -3.26 -1.57 -0.44
CA PRO A 108 -3.37 -1.26 0.98
C PRO A 108 -3.19 0.23 1.30
N LEU A 109 -2.34 0.95 0.54
CA LEU A 109 -2.03 2.37 0.71
C LEU A 109 -3.14 3.32 0.26
N ASN A 110 -3.89 2.94 -0.79
CA ASN A 110 -4.99 3.76 -1.31
C ASN A 110 -6.31 3.58 -0.55
N GLY A 111 -6.35 2.66 0.43
CA GLY A 111 -7.51 2.41 1.28
C GLY A 111 -7.41 2.97 2.70
N TYR A 112 -6.33 3.68 3.03
CA TYR A 112 -6.18 4.25 4.37
C TYR A 112 -7.11 5.44 4.56
N ILE A 113 -7.92 5.37 5.62
CA ILE A 113 -8.71 6.48 6.13
C ILE A 113 -7.88 7.16 7.20
N SER A 114 -7.76 8.49 7.13
CA SER A 114 -7.05 9.26 8.15
C SER A 114 -7.75 9.09 9.51
N PHE A 115 -6.98 8.93 10.59
CA PHE A 115 -7.54 8.92 11.95
C PHE A 115 -8.23 10.25 12.31
N SER A 116 -7.81 11.35 11.68
CA SER A 116 -8.43 12.66 11.82
C SER A 116 -9.73 12.82 11.00
N HIS A 117 -10.13 11.79 10.25
CA HIS A 117 -11.37 11.81 9.48
C HIS A 117 -12.58 11.67 10.41
N THR A 118 -13.61 12.51 10.22
CA THR A 118 -14.90 12.41 10.92
C THR A 118 -15.87 11.56 10.10
N PRO A 119 -16.31 10.38 10.59
CA PRO A 119 -17.18 9.48 9.83
C PRO A 119 -18.55 10.08 9.44
N ALA A 120 -19.03 11.08 10.19
CA ALA A 120 -20.31 11.75 9.99
C ALA A 120 -20.26 12.95 9.00
N GLY A 121 -19.07 13.31 8.49
CA GLY A 121 -18.87 14.47 7.61
C GLY A 121 -18.27 15.69 8.32
N ALA A 122 -17.97 16.75 7.55
CA ALA A 122 -17.28 17.94 8.03
C ALA A 122 -18.22 18.88 8.81
N GLY A 123 -18.37 18.62 10.10
CA GLY A 123 -18.98 19.53 11.08
C GLY A 123 -17.99 19.78 12.22
N ASP A 124 -17.88 21.03 12.65
CA ASP A 124 -17.03 21.40 13.79
C ASP A 124 -17.62 20.77 15.07
N GLY A 125 -16.84 19.94 15.76
CA GLY A 125 -17.25 19.22 16.98
C GLY A 125 -17.69 17.76 16.82
N GLU A 126 -17.61 17.17 15.62
CA GLU A 126 -17.84 15.74 15.42
C GLU A 126 -16.61 14.90 15.85
N PRO A 127 -16.79 13.76 16.54
CA PRO A 127 -15.68 12.95 17.01
C PRO A 127 -14.90 12.34 15.85
N THR A 128 -13.58 12.44 15.93
CA THR A 128 -12.68 11.87 14.93
C THR A 128 -12.65 10.34 15.01
N LEU A 129 -12.20 9.69 13.94
CA LEU A 129 -12.05 8.23 13.93
C LEU A 129 -11.12 7.74 15.06
N GLU A 130 -10.11 8.53 15.45
CA GLU A 130 -9.25 8.26 16.60
C GLU A 130 -10.03 8.19 17.94
N GLU A 131 -11.02 9.05 18.12
CA GLU A 131 -11.84 9.11 19.33
C GLU A 131 -12.88 7.99 19.40
N VAL A 132 -13.35 7.52 18.23
CA VAL A 132 -14.40 6.49 18.13
C VAL A 132 -13.83 5.07 18.10
N ILE A 133 -12.63 4.87 17.55
CA ILE A 133 -12.03 3.54 17.49
C ILE A 133 -11.63 3.12 18.92
N ALA A 134 -12.34 2.12 19.43
CA ALA A 134 -11.98 1.48 20.68
C ALA A 134 -10.57 0.87 20.57
N GLY A 135 -9.73 1.16 21.57
CA GLY A 135 -8.43 0.51 21.70
C GLY A 135 -8.55 -1.00 21.90
N PRO A 136 -7.44 -1.75 21.84
CA PRO A 136 -7.45 -3.18 22.04
C PRO A 136 -8.12 -3.53 23.37
N ALA A 137 -9.13 -4.39 23.35
CA ALA A 137 -9.87 -4.78 24.55
C ALA A 137 -9.02 -5.57 25.58
N VAL A 138 -7.74 -5.81 25.28
CA VAL A 138 -6.72 -6.35 26.19
C VAL A 138 -6.34 -5.34 27.30
N HIS A 139 -6.60 -4.05 27.08
CA HIS A 139 -6.33 -2.99 28.06
C HIS A 139 -7.53 -2.65 28.95
N ASP A 140 -8.64 -3.38 28.84
CA ASP A 140 -9.78 -3.23 29.75
C ASP A 140 -9.39 -3.76 31.15
N PRO A 141 -9.38 -2.92 32.20
CA PRO A 141 -8.97 -3.33 33.54
C PRO A 141 -9.83 -4.48 34.09
N VAL A 142 -11.12 -4.54 33.74
CA VAL A 142 -12.01 -5.62 34.18
C VAL A 142 -11.55 -6.95 33.57
N ARG A 143 -11.25 -6.97 32.27
CA ARG A 143 -10.73 -8.15 31.58
C ARG A 143 -9.36 -8.57 32.11
N GLN A 144 -8.48 -7.61 32.40
CA GLN A 144 -7.17 -7.92 32.98
C GLN A 144 -7.29 -8.60 34.34
N VAL A 145 -8.18 -8.11 35.21
CA VAL A 145 -8.43 -8.73 36.50
C VAL A 145 -8.98 -10.14 36.33
N ILE A 146 -10.01 -10.33 35.48
CA ILE A 146 -10.59 -11.65 35.20
C ILE A 146 -9.52 -12.62 34.67
N SER A 147 -8.75 -12.22 33.65
CA SER A 147 -7.69 -13.06 33.07
C SER A 147 -6.60 -13.39 34.08
N SER A 148 -6.23 -12.45 34.96
CA SER A 148 -5.24 -12.71 36.02
C SER A 148 -5.75 -13.73 37.05
N GLU A 149 -7.04 -13.67 37.38
CA GLU A 149 -7.69 -14.60 38.31
C GLU A 149 -7.82 -16.00 37.70
N GLU A 150 -8.24 -16.08 36.43
CA GLU A 150 -8.30 -17.33 35.67
C GLU A 150 -6.93 -18.00 35.58
N LEU A 151 -5.89 -17.22 35.27
CA LEU A 151 -4.52 -17.73 35.18
C LEU A 151 -4.02 -18.24 36.53
N ARG A 152 -4.22 -17.47 37.62
CA ARG A 152 -3.84 -17.88 38.97
C ARG A 152 -4.53 -19.19 39.37
N SER A 153 -5.83 -19.26 39.14
CA SER A 153 -6.64 -20.46 39.40
C SER A 153 -6.18 -21.67 38.59
N LEU A 154 -5.79 -21.48 37.33
CA LEU A 154 -5.27 -22.54 36.48
C LEU A 154 -3.91 -23.02 37.00
N VAL A 155 -3.02 -22.11 37.41
CA VAL A 155 -1.73 -22.45 38.03
C VAL A 155 -1.93 -23.23 39.34
N ASP A 156 -2.88 -22.82 40.16
CA ASP A 156 -3.23 -23.53 41.41
C ASP A 156 -3.75 -24.96 41.10
N CYS A 157 -4.58 -25.12 40.06
CA CYS A 157 -5.02 -26.44 39.60
C CYS A 157 -3.85 -27.31 39.12
N LEU A 158 -2.97 -26.76 38.28
CA LEU A 158 -1.83 -27.51 37.75
C LEU A 158 -0.85 -27.95 38.85
N SER A 159 -0.65 -27.11 39.86
CA SER A 159 0.26 -27.39 40.98
C SER A 159 -0.30 -28.39 42.00
N SER A 160 -1.62 -28.43 42.20
CA SER A 160 -2.26 -29.27 43.23
C SER A 160 -2.89 -30.56 42.68
N ALA A 161 -3.35 -30.58 41.43
CA ALA A 161 -4.11 -31.69 40.87
C ALA A 161 -3.25 -32.66 40.05
N LEU A 162 -2.12 -32.22 39.50
CA LEU A 162 -1.25 -33.08 38.69
C LEU A 162 -0.32 -33.92 39.55
N SER A 163 -0.10 -35.17 39.14
CA SER A 163 0.96 -35.99 39.72
C SER A 163 2.34 -35.52 39.26
N GLU A 164 3.40 -35.96 39.94
CA GLU A 164 4.78 -35.62 39.58
C GLU A 164 5.11 -35.99 38.13
N LEU A 165 4.67 -37.17 37.67
CA LEU A 165 4.85 -37.61 36.29
C LEU A 165 4.06 -36.72 35.31
N GLU A 166 2.82 -36.37 35.64
CA GLU A 166 1.97 -35.51 34.80
C GLU A 166 2.53 -34.10 34.66
N SER A 167 3.03 -33.53 35.76
CA SER A 167 3.67 -32.20 35.77
C SER A 167 4.94 -32.18 34.93
N ARG A 168 5.82 -33.20 35.07
CA ARG A 168 7.04 -33.32 34.26
C ARG A 168 6.76 -33.55 32.78
N VAL A 169 5.77 -34.40 32.46
CA VAL A 169 5.32 -34.61 31.07
C VAL A 169 4.75 -33.32 30.48
N LEU A 170 3.88 -32.62 31.21
CA LEU A 170 3.28 -31.37 30.75
C LEU A 170 4.34 -30.30 30.49
N SER A 171 5.31 -30.12 31.39
CA SER A 171 6.39 -29.14 31.21
C SER A 171 7.18 -29.39 29.93
N LEU A 172 7.62 -30.64 29.70
CA LEU A 172 8.40 -30.98 28.50
C LEU A 172 7.57 -30.88 27.21
N TYR A 173 6.27 -31.16 27.29
CA TYR A 173 5.35 -30.97 26.17
C TYR A 173 5.15 -29.49 25.83
N LEU A 174 5.00 -28.63 26.84
CA LEU A 174 4.92 -27.17 26.65
C LEU A 174 6.23 -26.59 26.08
N ASP A 175 7.37 -27.21 26.37
CA ASP A 175 8.67 -26.91 25.73
C ASP A 175 8.78 -27.39 24.27
N GLY A 176 7.71 -27.97 23.71
CA GLY A 176 7.61 -28.40 22.32
C GLY A 176 8.31 -29.73 22.00
N ARG A 177 8.59 -30.57 23.01
CA ARG A 177 9.21 -31.89 22.79
C ARG A 177 8.20 -32.91 22.26
N SER A 178 8.68 -33.86 21.45
CA SER A 178 7.87 -34.96 20.94
C SER A 178 7.61 -36.02 22.02
N TYR A 179 6.60 -36.87 21.82
CA TYR A 179 6.25 -37.91 22.80
C TYR A 179 7.37 -38.91 23.02
N GLU A 180 8.14 -39.21 21.97
CA GLU A 180 9.30 -40.11 22.02
C GLU A 180 10.46 -39.47 22.80
N GLU A 181 10.73 -38.18 22.58
CA GLU A 181 11.77 -37.43 23.32
C GLU A 181 11.43 -37.31 24.80
N ILE A 182 10.15 -37.07 25.14
CA ILE A 182 9.68 -37.01 26.51
C ILE A 182 9.83 -38.38 27.17
N GLY A 183 9.40 -39.45 26.49
CA GLY A 183 9.54 -40.82 26.97
C GLY A 183 11.00 -41.20 27.25
N GLY A 184 11.90 -40.89 26.31
CA GLY A 184 13.33 -41.12 26.46
C GLY A 184 13.95 -40.36 27.65
N ARG A 185 13.53 -39.12 27.91
CA ARG A 185 14.01 -38.33 29.06
C ARG A 185 13.47 -38.79 30.41
N LEU A 186 12.24 -39.31 30.43
CA LEU A 186 11.56 -39.75 31.65
C LEU A 186 11.75 -41.25 31.93
N GLY A 187 12.39 -41.99 31.02
CA GLY A 187 12.59 -43.44 31.15
C GLY A 187 11.29 -44.23 30.98
N CYS A 188 10.35 -43.75 30.17
CA CYS A 188 9.05 -44.38 29.95
C CYS A 188 8.67 -44.43 28.46
N GLU A 189 7.71 -45.28 28.11
CA GLU A 189 7.23 -45.40 26.74
C GLU A 189 6.39 -44.18 26.32
N ALA A 190 6.39 -43.86 25.02
CA ALA A 190 5.56 -42.78 24.45
C ALA A 190 4.07 -42.94 24.78
N LYS A 191 3.57 -44.18 24.92
CA LYS A 191 2.20 -44.47 25.37
C LYS A 191 1.91 -43.97 26.78
N THR A 192 2.90 -44.02 27.67
CA THR A 192 2.79 -43.50 29.04
C THR A 192 2.75 -41.97 29.05
N VAL A 193 3.49 -41.32 28.16
CA VAL A 193 3.46 -39.87 27.94
C VAL A 193 2.08 -39.42 27.46
N ASP A 194 1.54 -40.07 26.42
CA ASP A 194 0.20 -39.76 25.89
C ASP A 194 -0.89 -39.93 26.98
N ASN A 195 -0.87 -41.05 27.70
CA ASN A 195 -1.79 -41.29 28.80
C ASN A 195 -1.70 -40.21 29.91
N ALA A 196 -0.50 -39.71 30.20
CA ALA A 196 -0.31 -38.61 31.15
C ALA A 196 -0.92 -37.30 30.62
N LEU A 197 -0.69 -36.92 29.36
CA LEU A 197 -1.30 -35.74 28.74
C LEU A 197 -2.82 -35.83 28.68
N GLN A 198 -3.39 -37.01 28.39
CA GLN A 198 -4.83 -37.23 28.43
C GLN A 198 -5.41 -37.00 29.83
N ARG A 199 -4.72 -37.47 30.89
CA ARG A 199 -5.14 -37.24 32.28
C ARG A 199 -5.03 -35.77 32.66
N VAL A 200 -3.95 -35.08 32.27
CA VAL A 200 -3.79 -33.63 32.45
C VAL A 200 -4.96 -32.89 31.81
N LYS A 201 -5.26 -33.17 30.53
CA LYS A 201 -6.37 -32.52 29.81
C LYS A 201 -7.71 -32.75 30.52
N ARG A 202 -7.96 -33.95 31.04
CA ARG A 202 -9.18 -34.25 31.81
C ARG A 202 -9.26 -33.44 33.11
N LYS A 203 -8.18 -33.39 33.89
CA LYS A 203 -8.13 -32.66 35.16
C LYS A 203 -8.33 -31.15 34.96
N VAL A 204 -7.65 -30.57 33.97
CA VAL A 204 -7.83 -29.17 33.59
C VAL A 204 -9.24 -28.92 33.07
N GLY A 205 -9.80 -29.83 32.26
CA GLY A 205 -11.17 -29.72 31.76
C GLY A 205 -12.23 -29.72 32.87
N VAL A 206 -12.06 -30.53 33.91
CA VAL A 206 -12.95 -30.52 35.09
C VAL A 206 -12.86 -29.18 35.83
N HIS A 207 -11.64 -28.68 36.06
CA HIS A 207 -11.42 -27.38 36.73
C HIS A 207 -12.07 -26.21 35.98
N LEU A 208 -11.93 -26.19 34.65
CA LEU A 208 -12.57 -25.17 33.81
C LEU A 208 -14.10 -25.28 33.84
N ALA A 209 -14.66 -26.48 33.83
CA ALA A 209 -16.11 -26.69 33.91
C ALA A 209 -16.69 -26.24 35.27
N THR A 210 -15.98 -26.45 36.38
CA THR A 210 -16.39 -25.97 37.71
C THR A 210 -16.42 -24.44 37.81
N ARG A 211 -15.58 -23.74 37.05
CA ARG A 211 -15.55 -22.26 37.05
C ARG A 211 -16.53 -21.62 36.08
N ALA A 212 -17.09 -22.39 35.14
CA ALA A 212 -18.09 -21.92 34.19
C ALA A 212 -19.55 -22.09 34.69
N ALA A 213 -19.73 -22.81 35.80
CA ALA A 213 -21.01 -23.03 36.48
C ALA A 213 -21.23 -22.00 37.59
#